data_AF-A0A3B9KXH8-F1
#
_entry.id   AF-A0A3B9KXH8-F1
#
_cell.length_a   1.000
_cell.length_b   1.000
_cell.length_c   1.000
_cell.angle_alpha   90.00
_cell.angle_beta   90.00
_cell.angle_gamma   90.00
#
_symmetry.space_group_name_H-M   'P 1'
#
loop_
_entity.id
_entity.type
_entity.pdbx_description
1 polymer ?
#
loop_
_entity_poly.entity_id
_entity_poly.type
_entity_poly.pdbx_seq_one_letter_code
_entity_poly.pdbx_strand_id
1 'polypeptide(L)'
;MLPGIGFSELLLLGLAALIIVGPKDLPMMMRRIGQFVGKGRAMAREFQAAFEDIARQSELDELRKEIEDLKRENTMKEAQDDLAAFEADVNSAVMEKTSAP
;
A
#
# COMPACT_ATOMS: atom_id res chain seq x y z
N MET A 1 12.50 11.33 -16.10
CA MET A 1 12.90 9.91 -15.95
C MET A 1 12.76 9.57 -14.47
N LEU A 2 11.79 8.72 -14.11
CA LEU A 2 11.68 8.24 -12.74
C LEU A 2 12.78 7.19 -12.55
N PRO A 3 13.65 7.31 -11.54
CA PRO A 3 14.66 6.29 -11.27
C PRO A 3 13.92 4.99 -10.93
N GLY A 4 14.13 3.96 -11.75
CA GLY A 4 13.62 2.63 -11.47
C GLY A 4 14.25 2.08 -10.19
N ILE A 5 13.55 1.22 -9.48
CA ILE A 5 14.11 0.50 -8.32
C ILE A 5 15.10 -0.55 -8.87
N GLY A 6 16.27 -0.10 -9.29
CA GLY A 6 17.40 -0.92 -9.69
C GLY A 6 18.29 -1.26 -8.49
N PHE A 7 19.20 -2.21 -8.69
CA PHE A 7 20.17 -2.61 -7.66
C PHE A 7 21.08 -1.44 -7.24
N SER A 8 21.43 -0.58 -8.19
CA SER A 8 22.19 0.66 -7.98
C SER A 8 21.48 1.63 -7.04
N GLU A 9 20.19 1.87 -7.25
CA GLU A 9 19.38 2.79 -6.46
C GLU A 9 19.19 2.26 -5.04
N LEU A 10 18.99 0.94 -4.90
CA LEU A 10 18.90 0.31 -3.57
C LEU A 10 20.22 0.45 -2.79
N LEU A 11 21.37 0.31 -3.46
CA LEU A 11 22.69 0.54 -2.86
C LEU A 11 22.88 1.99 -2.42
N LEU A 12 22.48 2.96 -3.24
CA LEU A 12 22.55 4.38 -2.92
C LEU A 12 21.67 4.70 -1.69
N LEU A 13 20.43 4.22 -1.66
CA LEU A 13 19.53 4.39 -0.52
C LEU A 13 20.06 3.69 0.73
N GLY A 14 20.64 2.50 0.59
CA GLY A 14 21.30 1.79 1.68
C GLY A 14 22.44 2.61 2.27
N LEU A 15 23.31 3.17 1.44
CA LEU A 15 24.42 4.01 1.89
C LEU A 15 23.93 5.30 2.56
N ALA A 16 22.94 5.97 1.97
CA ALA A 16 22.34 7.17 2.55
C ALA A 16 21.70 6.88 3.92
N ALA A 17 20.97 5.76 4.03
CA ALA A 17 20.37 5.33 5.29
C ALA A 17 21.44 5.00 6.35
N LEU A 18 22.57 4.39 5.97
CA LEU A 18 23.69 4.14 6.89
C LEU A 18 24.32 5.44 7.40
N ILE A 19 24.38 6.49 6.59
CA ILE A 19 24.92 7.81 6.99
C ILE A 19 23.94 8.54 7.92
N ILE A 20 22.65 8.57 7.57
CA ILE A 20 21.62 9.31 8.30
C ILE A 20 21.31 8.64 9.65
N VAL A 21 21.10 7.33 9.63
CA VAL A 21 20.66 6.55 10.80
C VAL A 21 21.85 5.99 11.56
N GLY A 22 22.91 5.59 10.85
CA GLY A 22 24.07 4.91 11.43
C GLY A 22 24.08 3.40 11.12
N PRO A 23 25.28 2.80 10.92
CA PRO A 23 25.41 1.40 10.52
C PRO A 23 24.99 0.38 11.59
N LYS A 24 24.96 0.79 12.86
CA LYS A 24 24.51 -0.07 13.98
C LYS A 24 23.02 0.08 14.27
N ASP A 25 22.45 1.25 13.97
CA ASP A 25 21.08 1.57 14.32
C ASP A 25 20.09 1.07 13.27
N LEU A 26 20.46 1.09 11.99
CA LEU A 26 19.66 0.52 10.89
C LEU A 26 19.28 -0.97 11.12
N PRO A 27 20.22 -1.90 11.42
CA PRO A 27 19.87 -3.28 11.71
C PRO A 27 19.07 -3.45 13.00
N MET A 28 19.30 -2.61 14.01
CA MET A 28 18.52 -2.63 15.25
C MET A 28 17.06 -2.19 15.01
N MET A 29 16.85 -1.15 14.20
CA MET A 29 15.53 -0.68 13.79
C MET A 29 14.78 -1.71 12.95
N MET A 30 15.46 -2.35 11.99
CA MET A 30 14.87 -3.44 11.21
C MET A 30 14.41 -4.59 12.10
N ARG A 31 15.17 -4.95 13.15
CA ARG A 31 14.73 -5.98 14.11
C ARG A 31 13.48 -5.56 14.85
N ARG A 32 13.39 -4.31 15.30
CA ARG A 32 12.20 -3.79 15.99
C ARG A 32 10.99 -3.80 15.06
N ILE A 33 11.11 -3.21 13.86
CA ILE A 33 10.04 -3.22 12.86
C ILE A 33 9.63 -4.66 12.52
N GLY A 34 10.61 -5.55 12.31
CA GLY A 34 10.37 -6.97 12.05
C GLY A 34 9.62 -7.68 13.18
N GLN A 35 9.92 -7.37 14.44
CA GLN A 35 9.17 -7.88 15.59
C GLN A 35 7.74 -7.33 15.63
N PHE A 36 7.53 -6.05 15.34
CA PHE A 36 6.20 -5.45 15.27
C PHE A 36 5.35 -6.07 14.14
N VAL A 37 5.92 -6.18 12.94
CA VAL A 37 5.29 -6.85 11.79
C VAL A 37 5.04 -8.32 12.11
N GLY A 38 5.99 -9.00 12.76
CA GLY A 38 5.86 -10.40 13.16
C GLY A 38 4.72 -10.63 14.15
N LYS A 39 4.57 -9.73 15.14
CA LYS A 39 3.44 -9.73 16.08
C LYS A 39 2.12 -9.46 15.38
N GLY A 40 2.05 -8.44 14.53
CA GLY A 40 0.86 -8.14 13.74
C GLY A 40 0.45 -9.32 12.85
N ARG A 41 1.42 -9.99 12.22
CA ARG A 41 1.17 -11.19 11.41
C ARG A 41 0.70 -12.38 12.27
N ALA A 42 1.22 -12.52 13.49
CA ALA A 42 0.77 -13.56 14.42
C ALA A 42 -0.68 -13.34 14.84
N MET A 43 -1.01 -12.11 15.25
CA MET A 43 -2.39 -11.72 15.58
C MET A 43 -3.32 -11.94 14.39
N ALA A 44 -2.92 -11.53 13.17
CA ALA A 44 -3.73 -11.76 11.97
C ALA A 44 -4.02 -13.25 11.72
N ARG A 45 -3.07 -14.15 12.02
CA ARG A 45 -3.29 -15.60 11.93
C ARG A 45 -4.29 -16.11 12.97
N GLU A 46 -4.24 -15.57 14.19
CA GLU A 46 -5.20 -15.89 15.25
C GLU A 46 -6.61 -15.40 14.88
N PHE A 47 -6.72 -14.17 14.34
CA PHE A 47 -7.99 -13.67 13.81
C PHE A 47 -8.50 -14.54 12.67
N GLN A 48 -7.64 -14.92 11.71
CA GLN A 48 -8.02 -15.79 10.62
C GLN A 48 -8.56 -17.14 11.13
N ALA A 49 -7.93 -17.73 12.14
CA ALA A 49 -8.42 -18.96 12.76
C ALA A 49 -9.77 -18.76 13.47
N ALA A 50 -9.93 -17.67 14.23
CA ALA A 50 -11.20 -17.35 14.89
C ALA A 50 -12.33 -17.06 13.89
N PHE A 51 -12.04 -16.32 12.81
CA PHE A 51 -12.98 -16.11 11.71
C PHE A 51 -13.32 -17.45 11.03
N GLU A 52 -12.37 -18.34 10.77
CA GLU A 52 -12.64 -19.65 10.18
C GLU A 52 -13.56 -20.52 11.07
N ASP A 53 -13.48 -20.39 12.40
CA ASP A 53 -14.38 -21.05 13.34
C ASP A 53 -15.79 -20.41 13.37
N ILE A 54 -15.89 -19.08 13.28
CA ILE A 54 -17.16 -18.34 13.20
C ILE A 54 -17.80 -18.48 11.81
N ALA A 55 -17.02 -18.64 10.73
CA ALA A 55 -17.49 -18.86 9.35
C ALA A 55 -18.37 -20.09 9.24
N ARG A 56 -18.02 -21.12 10.01
CA ARG A 56 -18.80 -22.35 10.11
C ARG A 56 -20.16 -22.15 10.81
N GLN A 57 -20.42 -20.99 11.42
CA GLN A 57 -21.67 -20.59 12.07
C GLN A 57 -22.28 -19.36 11.39
N SER A 58 -22.61 -19.44 10.08
CA SER A 58 -23.55 -18.59 9.32
C SER A 58 -23.51 -17.04 9.38
N GLU A 59 -22.68 -16.37 10.17
CA GLU A 59 -22.63 -14.88 10.26
C GLU A 59 -21.55 -14.24 9.37
N LEU A 60 -20.53 -14.99 8.93
CA LEU A 60 -19.43 -14.40 8.16
C LEU A 60 -19.67 -14.23 6.67
N ASP A 61 -20.57 -15.01 6.07
CA ASP A 61 -20.92 -14.81 4.65
C ASP A 61 -21.61 -13.46 4.44
N GLU A 62 -22.35 -12.99 5.44
CA GLU A 62 -23.06 -11.70 5.42
C GLU A 62 -22.10 -10.53 5.64
N LEU A 63 -21.17 -10.62 6.62
CA LEU A 63 -20.09 -9.66 6.83
C LEU A 63 -19.12 -9.59 5.63
N ARG A 64 -18.83 -10.71 4.98
CA ARG A 64 -17.97 -10.76 3.81
C ARG A 64 -18.61 -10.04 2.62
N LYS A 65 -19.94 -10.19 2.47
CA LYS A 65 -20.74 -9.44 1.49
C LYS A 65 -20.75 -7.94 1.78
N GLU A 66 -20.94 -7.56 3.04
CA GLU A 66 -20.96 -6.16 3.46
C GLU A 66 -19.59 -5.49 3.26
N ILE A 67 -18.48 -6.18 3.56
CA ILE A 67 -17.13 -5.69 3.26
C ILE A 67 -16.90 -5.60 1.75
N GLU A 68 -17.40 -6.54 0.96
CA GLU A 68 -17.27 -6.52 -0.50
C GLU A 68 -18.09 -5.37 -1.12
N ASP A 69 -19.29 -5.12 -0.60
CA ASP A 69 -20.17 -4.01 -1.01
C ASP A 69 -19.56 -2.66 -0.58
N LEU A 70 -19.03 -2.53 0.64
CA LEU A 70 -18.33 -1.33 1.10
C LEU A 70 -17.07 -1.03 0.27
N LYS A 71 -16.33 -2.07 -0.11
CA LYS A 71 -15.14 -1.95 -0.97
C LYS A 71 -15.48 -1.58 -2.40
N ARG A 72 -16.60 -2.07 -2.94
CA ARG A 72 -17.12 -1.68 -4.25
C ARG A 72 -17.65 -0.26 -4.24
N GLU A 73 -18.30 0.16 -3.16
CA GLU A 73 -19.00 1.44 -3.13
C GLU A 73 -18.07 2.62 -2.85
N ASN A 74 -17.10 2.47 -1.94
CA ASN A 74 -16.21 3.58 -1.57
C ASN A 74 -14.90 3.58 -2.36
N THR A 75 -14.16 2.47 -2.37
CA THR A 75 -12.78 2.47 -2.91
C THR A 75 -12.73 2.54 -4.44
N MET A 76 -13.73 2.00 -5.13
CA MET A 76 -13.76 2.02 -6.59
C MET A 76 -14.35 3.30 -7.17
N LYS A 77 -15.31 3.94 -6.50
CA LYS A 77 -15.88 5.22 -6.96
C LYS A 77 -14.89 6.37 -6.73
N GLU A 78 -14.30 6.43 -5.54
CA GLU A 78 -13.34 7.48 -5.18
C GLU A 78 -12.05 7.36 -6.04
N ALA A 79 -11.55 6.14 -6.26
CA ALA A 79 -10.43 5.93 -7.17
C ALA A 79 -10.77 6.21 -8.65
N GLN A 80 -12.01 5.97 -9.09
CA GLN A 80 -12.44 6.31 -10.46
C GLN A 80 -12.61 7.82 -10.64
N ASP A 81 -13.15 8.52 -9.65
CA ASP A 81 -13.32 9.97 -9.68
C ASP A 81 -11.96 10.69 -9.62
N ASP A 82 -11.04 10.20 -8.79
CA ASP A 82 -9.67 10.72 -8.71
C ASP A 82 -8.88 10.44 -10.01
N LEU A 83 -9.02 9.25 -10.61
CA LEU A 83 -8.41 8.93 -11.91
C LEU A 83 -9.03 9.77 -13.03
N ALA A 84 -10.34 9.96 -13.04
CA ALA A 84 -11.03 10.75 -14.07
C ALA A 84 -10.65 12.24 -13.98
N ALA A 85 -10.52 12.78 -12.77
CA ALA A 85 -10.04 14.14 -12.54
C ALA A 85 -8.57 14.30 -12.99
N PHE A 86 -7.71 13.32 -12.70
CA PHE A 86 -6.32 13.31 -13.13
C PHE A 86 -6.18 13.16 -14.66
N GLU A 87 -6.98 12.31 -15.30
CA GLU A 87 -7.00 12.16 -16.75
C GLU A 87 -7.44 13.47 -17.43
N ALA A 88 -8.45 14.16 -16.88
CA ALA A 88 -8.90 15.44 -17.40
C ALA A 88 -7.82 16.54 -17.29
N ASP A 89 -7.11 16.61 -16.17
CA ASP A 89 -6.03 17.58 -15.92
C ASP A 89 -4.79 17.29 -16.79
N VAL A 90 -4.43 16.02 -16.96
CA VAL A 90 -3.34 15.60 -17.85
C VAL A 90 -3.67 15.87 -19.31
N ASN A 91 -4.90 15.56 -19.75
CA ASN A 91 -5.28 15.75 -21.16
C ASN A 91 -5.39 17.23 -21.53
N SER A 92 -5.87 18.07 -20.61
CA SER A 92 -5.89 19.52 -20.81
C SER A 92 -4.47 20.13 -20.80
N ALA A 93 -3.58 19.70 -19.89
CA ALA A 93 -2.19 20.14 -19.87
C ALA A 93 -1.39 19.68 -21.13
N VAL A 94 -1.70 18.50 -21.68
CA VAL A 94 -1.10 17.99 -22.92
C VAL A 94 -1.62 18.74 -24.15
N MET A 95 -2.91 19.10 -24.17
CA MET A 95 -3.53 19.87 -25.26
C MET A 95 -3.09 21.34 -25.25
N GLU A 96 -2.91 21.96 -24.08
CA GLU A 96 -2.41 23.33 -23.93
C GLU A 96 -0.96 23.45 -24.43
N LYS A 97 -0.12 22.44 -24.17
CA LYS A 97 1.28 22.43 -24.61
C LYS A 97 1.49 22.02 -26.08
N THR A 98 0.48 21.45 -26.73
CA THR A 98 0.53 21.00 -28.15
C THR A 98 -0.04 22.05 -29.11
N SER A 99 -0.68 23.12 -28.62
CA SER A 99 -1.32 24.15 -29.46
C SER A 99 -0.54 25.47 -29.60
N ALA A 100 0.72 25.55 -29.15
CA ALA A 100 1.58 26.71 -29.42
C ALA A 100 2.50 26.41 -30.62
N PRO A 101 2.35 27.08 -31.78
CA PRO A 101 3.33 27.05 -32.86
C PRO A 101 4.64 27.76 -32.48
#